data_AF-A0AAU8N9K0-F1
#
_entry.id   AF-A0AAU8N9K0-F1
#
_cell.length_a   1.000
_cell.length_b   1.000
_cell.length_c   1.000
_cell.angle_alpha   90.00
_cell.angle_beta   90.00
_cell.angle_gamma   90.00
#
_symmetry.space_group_name_H-M   'P 1'
#
loop_
_entity.id
_entity.type
_entity.pdbx_description
1 polymer ?
#
loop_
_entity_poly.entity_id
_entity_poly.type
_entity_poly.pdbx_seq_one_letter_code
_entity_poly.pdbx_strand_id
1 'polypeptide(L)'
;MKNPKLAYRLILLNIIYGLTLFAYPFVLMMSLYLYAFRESGTHPFLDTTAAILMATYPFGVLFSLICWVFYHAGKSKWATATANLMLVWAAAFLIVVLISDTMFQ
;
A
#
# COMPACT_ATOMS: atom_id res chain seq x y z
N MET A 1 -6.81 21.59 -22.04
CA MET A 1 -7.56 21.90 -20.80
C MET A 1 -7.36 20.78 -19.80
N LYS A 2 -6.95 21.08 -18.55
CA LYS A 2 -6.78 20.06 -17.50
C LYS A 2 -8.17 19.47 -17.16
N ASN A 3 -8.30 18.14 -17.16
CA ASN A 3 -9.59 17.47 -16.94
C ASN A 3 -10.00 17.59 -15.46
N PRO A 4 -11.08 18.32 -15.13
CA PRO A 4 -11.49 18.54 -13.74
C PRO A 4 -12.05 17.25 -13.09
N LYS A 5 -12.69 16.38 -13.88
CA LYS A 5 -13.17 15.07 -13.38
C LYS A 5 -12.02 14.18 -12.94
N LEU A 6 -10.90 14.22 -13.66
CA LEU A 6 -9.70 13.47 -13.30
C LEU A 6 -9.07 14.01 -12.01
N ALA A 7 -9.00 15.34 -11.85
CA ALA A 7 -8.48 15.96 -10.63
C ALA A 7 -9.24 15.51 -9.38
N TYR A 8 -10.58 15.55 -9.44
CA TYR A 8 -11.43 15.11 -8.34
C TYR A 8 -11.16 13.66 -7.93
N ARG A 9 -11.00 12.75 -8.90
CA ARG A 9 -10.65 11.35 -8.64
C ARG A 9 -9.29 11.20 -7.96
N LEU A 10 -8.27 11.93 -8.44
CA LEU A 10 -6.92 11.89 -7.86
C LEU A 10 -6.91 12.42 -6.43
N ILE A 11 -7.65 13.50 -6.15
CA ILE A 11 -7.80 14.04 -4.79
C ILE A 11 -8.45 13.01 -3.88
N LEU A 12 -9.57 12.43 -4.31
CA LEU A 12 -10.30 11.44 -3.53
C LEU A 12 -9.43 10.23 -3.18
N LEU A 13 -8.69 9.68 -4.14
CA LEU A 13 -7.76 8.57 -3.89
C LEU A 13 -6.65 8.95 -2.91
N ASN A 14 -5.99 10.10 -3.11
CA ASN A 14 -4.93 10.55 -2.22
C ASN A 14 -5.42 10.85 -0.81
N ILE A 15 -6.65 11.33 -0.63
CA ILE A 15 -7.26 11.51 0.70
C ILE A 15 -7.47 10.15 1.37
N ILE A 16 -8.07 9.19 0.67
CA ILE A 16 -8.30 7.84 1.22
C ILE A 16 -6.97 7.20 1.61
N TYR A 17 -5.95 7.26 0.74
CA TYR A 17 -4.63 6.73 1.05
C TYR A 17 -3.93 7.51 2.16
N GLY A 18 -4.09 8.83 2.21
CA GLY A 18 -3.57 9.66 3.29
C GLY A 18 -4.17 9.28 4.64
N LEU A 19 -5.47 8.95 4.69
CA LEU A 19 -6.12 8.50 5.91
C LEU A 19 -5.53 7.18 6.43
N THR A 20 -5.08 6.29 5.56
CA THR A 20 -4.47 5.03 6.02
C THR A 20 -3.15 5.27 6.73
N LEU A 21 -2.43 6.38 6.50
CA LEU A 21 -1.19 6.69 7.22
C LEU A 21 -1.40 6.94 8.71
N PHE A 22 -2.60 7.36 9.15
CA PHE A 22 -2.89 7.49 10.58
C PHE A 22 -2.81 6.15 11.32
N ALA A 23 -3.13 5.05 10.64
CA ALA A 23 -2.98 3.70 11.19
C ALA A 23 -1.53 3.20 11.17
N TYR A 24 -0.59 3.91 10.53
CA TYR A 24 0.76 3.41 10.29
C TYR A 24 1.53 3.09 11.57
N PRO A 25 1.52 3.92 12.63
CA PRO A 25 2.24 3.59 13.85
C PRO A 25 1.81 2.24 14.44
N PHE A 26 0.51 1.95 14.40
CA PHE A 26 -0.02 0.67 14.86
C PHE A 26 0.40 -0.49 13.95
N VAL A 27 0.28 -0.32 12.64
CA VAL A 27 0.68 -1.33 11.64
C VAL A 27 2.19 -1.62 11.71
N LEU A 28 3.00 -0.59 11.96
CA LEU A 28 4.45 -0.71 12.12
C LEU A 28 4.80 -1.51 13.39
N MET A 29 4.12 -1.24 14.51
CA MET A 29 4.30 -2.04 15.73
C MET A 29 3.97 -3.52 15.49
N MET A 30 2.87 -3.80 14.78
CA MET A 30 2.50 -5.17 14.41
C MET A 30 3.51 -5.83 13.48
N SER A 31 4.03 -5.09 12.50
CA SER A 31 5.11 -5.55 11.62
C SER A 31 6.37 -5.95 12.40
N LEU A 32 6.81 -5.08 13.33
CA LEU A 32 7.98 -5.35 14.17
C LEU A 32 7.76 -6.57 15.07
N TYR A 33 6.56 -6.72 15.63
CA TYR A 33 6.19 -7.89 16.42
C TYR A 33 6.27 -9.18 15.59
N LEU A 34 5.62 -9.22 14.43
CA LEU A 34 5.68 -10.37 13.52
C LEU A 34 7.11 -10.73 13.14
N TYR A 35 7.94 -9.74 12.85
CA TYR A 35 9.34 -9.96 12.52
C TYR A 35 10.15 -10.50 13.71
N ALA A 36 9.93 -9.97 14.92
CA ALA A 36 10.65 -10.38 16.12
C ALA A 36 10.34 -11.83 16.53
N PHE A 37 9.12 -12.30 16.29
CA PHE A 37 8.67 -13.65 16.66
C PHE A 37 8.65 -14.64 15.50
N ARG A 38 9.22 -14.29 14.34
CA ARG A 38 9.21 -15.14 13.13
C ARG A 38 9.81 -16.53 13.34
N GLU A 39 10.87 -16.65 14.16
CA GLU A 39 11.59 -17.92 14.36
C GLU A 39 10.77 -18.92 15.20
N SER A 40 9.81 -18.41 15.97
CA SER A 40 8.83 -19.21 16.69
C SER A 40 7.54 -19.45 15.90
N GLY A 41 7.41 -18.87 14.71
CA GLY A 41 6.24 -19.00 13.85
C GLY A 41 6.23 -20.30 13.04
N THR A 42 5.04 -20.73 12.64
CA THR A 42 4.85 -21.92 11.78
C THR A 42 5.44 -21.71 10.39
N HIS A 43 5.48 -20.46 9.91
CA HIS A 43 5.92 -20.09 8.56
C HIS A 43 6.83 -18.86 8.57
N PRO A 44 8.12 -19.00 8.96
CA PRO A 44 9.04 -17.86 9.15
C PRO A 44 9.20 -16.99 7.90
N PHE A 45 9.12 -17.58 6.71
CA PHE A 45 9.17 -16.84 5.43
C PHE A 45 7.92 -15.97 5.20
N LEU A 46 6.72 -16.50 5.49
CA LEU A 46 5.47 -15.75 5.36
C LEU A 46 5.40 -14.63 6.39
N ASP A 47 5.79 -14.90 7.64
CA ASP A 47 5.81 -13.90 8.71
C ASP A 47 6.76 -12.74 8.38
N THR A 48 7.94 -13.06 7.84
CA THR A 48 8.90 -12.06 7.37
C THR A 48 8.33 -11.23 6.21
N THR A 49 7.67 -11.88 5.25
CA THR A 49 7.10 -11.20 4.09
C THR A 49 5.94 -10.28 4.49
N ALA A 50 5.06 -10.75 5.38
CA ALA A 50 3.97 -9.97 5.94
C ALA A 50 4.50 -8.74 6.71
N ALA A 51 5.51 -8.95 7.56
CA ALA A 51 6.15 -7.86 8.29
C ALA A 51 6.72 -6.80 7.34
N ILE A 52 7.44 -7.20 6.28
CA ILE A 52 8.01 -6.26 5.30
C ILE A 52 6.91 -5.51 4.56
N LEU A 53 5.86 -6.19 4.10
CA LEU A 53 4.72 -5.54 3.43
C LEU A 53 4.07 -4.49 4.33
N MET A 54 3.79 -4.83 5.59
CA MET A 54 3.21 -3.92 6.57
C MET A 54 4.13 -2.73 6.87
N ALA A 55 5.45 -2.92 6.96
CA ALA A 55 6.39 -1.83 7.18
C ALA A 55 6.46 -0.86 5.98
N THR A 56 6.26 -1.37 4.76
CA THR A 56 6.51 -0.64 3.51
C THR A 56 5.30 0.04 2.90
N TYR A 57 4.08 -0.19 3.42
CA TYR A 57 2.87 0.41 2.84
C TYR A 57 2.85 1.95 2.75
N PRO A 58 3.50 2.73 3.64
CA PRO A 58 3.55 4.18 3.48
C PRO A 58 4.21 4.60 2.17
N PHE A 59 5.17 3.82 1.66
CA PHE A 59 5.78 4.12 0.37
C PHE A 59 4.75 4.06 -0.76
N GLY A 60 3.81 3.12 -0.73
CA GLY A 60 2.71 3.06 -1.69
C GLY A 60 1.84 4.33 -1.67
N VAL A 61 1.55 4.84 -0.46
CA VAL A 61 0.81 6.09 -0.27
C VAL A 61 1.62 7.29 -0.77
N LEU A 62 2.89 7.40 -0.38
CA LEU A 62 3.76 8.52 -0.78
C LEU A 62 4.00 8.55 -2.29
N PHE A 63 4.19 7.39 -2.92
CA PHE A 63 4.33 7.29 -4.38
C PHE A 63 3.04 7.65 -5.11
N SER A 64 1.86 7.42 -4.51
CA SER A 64 0.60 7.84 -5.11
C SER A 64 0.52 9.36 -5.30
N LEU A 65 1.20 10.15 -4.45
CA LEU A 65 1.28 11.61 -4.57
C LEU A 65 2.03 12.08 -5.83
N ILE A 66 2.90 11.23 -6.41
CA ILE A 66 3.60 11.54 -7.68
C ILE A 66 2.59 11.73 -8.83
N CYS A 67 1.35 11.24 -8.69
CA CYS A 67 0.29 11.49 -9.66
C CYS A 67 0.08 12.97 -9.99
N TRP A 68 0.36 13.88 -9.04
CA TRP A 68 0.25 15.32 -9.24
C TRP A 68 1.26 15.88 -10.23
N VAL A 69 2.48 15.34 -10.23
CA VAL A 69 3.52 15.72 -11.20
C VAL A 69 3.06 15.36 -12.62
N PHE A 70 2.55 14.14 -12.80
CA PHE A 70 2.03 13.68 -14.09
C PHE A 70 0.76 14.41 -14.52
N TYR A 71 -0.12 14.74 -13.58
CA TYR A 71 -1.33 15.52 -13.84
C TYR A 71 -0.99 16.92 -14.36
N HIS A 72 -0.03 17.60 -13.73
CA HIS A 72 0.41 18.93 -14.18
C HIS A 72 1.20 18.90 -15.48
N ALA A 73 1.92 17.81 -15.77
CA ALA A 73 2.57 17.57 -17.05
C ALA A 73 1.61 17.17 -18.19
N GLY A 74 0.29 17.08 -17.93
CA GLY A 74 -0.72 16.70 -18.93
C GLY A 74 -0.74 15.20 -19.27
N LYS A 75 0.04 14.37 -18.57
CA LYS A 75 0.16 12.92 -18.78
C LYS A 75 -0.91 12.16 -17.99
N SER A 76 -2.16 12.23 -18.45
CA SER A 76 -3.34 11.67 -17.75
C SER A 76 -3.26 10.16 -17.46
N LYS A 77 -2.76 9.37 -18.40
CA LYS A 77 -2.56 7.91 -18.24
C LYS A 77 -1.60 7.61 -17.08
N TRP A 78 -0.47 8.30 -17.05
CA TRP A 78 0.55 8.16 -16.00
C TRP A 78 0.04 8.64 -14.65
N ALA A 79 -0.66 9.79 -14.60
CA ALA A 79 -1.26 10.29 -13.37
C ALA A 79 -2.20 9.25 -12.72
N THR A 80 -3.02 8.59 -13.55
CA THR A 80 -3.93 7.54 -13.08
C THR A 80 -3.17 6.31 -12.64
N ALA A 81 -2.16 5.87 -13.40
CA ALA A 81 -1.35 4.70 -13.04
C ALA A 81 -0.64 4.89 -11.70
N THR A 82 0.01 6.04 -11.49
CA THR A 82 0.71 6.34 -10.23
C THR A 82 -0.24 6.51 -9.06
N ALA A 83 -1.42 7.10 -9.26
CA ALA A 83 -2.41 7.19 -8.19
C ALA A 83 -2.85 5.80 -7.72
N ASN A 84 -3.00 4.84 -8.63
CA ASN A 84 -3.41 3.48 -8.28
C ASN A 84 -2.26 2.60 -7.79
N LEU A 85 -1.04 3.12 -7.61
CA LEU A 85 0.11 2.32 -7.19
C LEU A 85 -0.09 1.70 -5.80
N MET A 86 -0.83 2.37 -4.92
CA MET A 86 -1.23 1.84 -3.61
C MET A 86 -2.10 0.58 -3.73
N LEU A 87 -2.88 0.41 -4.81
CA LEU A 87 -3.66 -0.81 -5.04
C LEU A 87 -2.77 -2.03 -5.32
N VAL A 88 -1.59 -1.82 -5.91
CA VAL A 88 -0.62 -2.91 -6.12
C VAL A 88 -0.12 -3.43 -4.78
N TRP A 89 0.17 -2.53 -3.84
CA TRP A 89 0.52 -2.92 -2.48
C TRP A 89 -0.63 -3.66 -1.79
N ALA A 90 -1.87 -3.16 -1.91
CA ALA A 90 -3.05 -3.81 -1.33
C ALA A 90 -3.28 -5.22 -1.90
N ALA A 91 -3.08 -5.40 -3.20
CA ALA A 91 -3.16 -6.70 -3.86
C ALA A 91 -2.08 -7.67 -3.34
N ALA A 92 -0.83 -7.21 -3.20
CA ALA A 92 0.25 -8.02 -2.62
C ALA A 92 -0.06 -8.43 -1.18
N PHE A 93 -0.60 -7.52 -0.37
CA PHE A 93 -1.03 -7.83 1.00
C PHE A 93 -2.14 -8.89 1.03
N LEU A 94 -3.16 -8.75 0.18
CA LEU A 94 -4.24 -9.75 0.07
C LEU A 94 -3.72 -11.14 -0.34
N ILE A 95 -2.75 -11.21 -1.25
CA ILE A 95 -2.13 -12.49 -1.64
C ILE A 95 -1.47 -13.15 -0.43
N VAL A 96 -0.73 -12.39 0.39
CA VAL A 96 -0.10 -12.94 1.59
C VAL A 96 -1.14 -13.44 2.59
N VAL A 97 -2.22 -12.68 2.81
CA VAL A 97 -3.32 -13.12 3.69
C VAL A 97 -3.97 -14.41 3.19
N LEU A 98 -4.26 -14.50 1.90
CA LEU A 98 -4.88 -15.69 1.31
C LEU A 98 -3.96 -16.92 1.40
N ILE A 99 -2.66 -16.75 1.14
CA ILE A 99 -1.69 -17.84 1.28
C ILE A 99 -1.63 -18.30 2.75
N SER A 100 -1.59 -17.36 3.69
CA SER A 100 -1.62 -17.69 5.11
C SER A 100 -2.85 -18.53 5.46
N ASP A 101 -4.07 -18.10 5.09
CA ASP A 101 -5.30 -18.85 5.37
C ASP A 101 -5.28 -20.27 4.77
N THR A 102 -4.73 -20.44 3.56
CA THR A 102 -4.63 -21.77 2.93
C THR A 102 -3.63 -22.71 3.59
N MET A 103 -2.65 -22.18 4.32
CA MET A 103 -1.61 -22.98 5.00
C MET A 103 -1.99 -23.36 6.44
N PHE A 104 -3.06 -22.75 6.98
CA PHE A 104 -3.62 -23.05 8.31
C PHE A 104 -4.80 -24.05 8.28
N GLN A 105 -5.17 -24.58 7.10
CA GLN A 105 -6.09 -25.73 6.95
C GLN A 105 -5.32 -27.04 6.84
#